data_AF-R1IDB2-F1
#
_entry.id   AF-R1IDB2-F1
#
_cell.length_a   1.000
_cell.length_b   1.000
_cell.length_c   1.000
_cell.angle_alpha   90.00
_cell.angle_beta   90.00
_cell.angle_gamma   90.00
#
_symmetry.space_group_name_H-M   'P 1'
#
loop_
_entity.id
_entity.type
_entity.pdbx_description
1 polymer ?
#
loop_
_entity_poly.entity_id
_entity_poly.type
_entity_poly.pdbx_seq_one_letter_code
_entity_poly.pdbx_strand_id
1 'polypeptide(L)'
;MAAAAVLGLGGGLTAAAADAPAGTAQAQAQAQSPGDVWKRTELFFGTGKPDGTEVTDREFAAFSDREITPAFPDGFTRLDGSGQWRGGSGAIVREHTHVIVLLYPFGNRDAERQIEELRADYKKQFQQESVLRSDSVERVSF
;
A
#
# COMPACT_ATOMS: atom_id res chain seq x y z
N MET A 1 73.35 -20.42 -26.94
CA MET A 1 73.71 -19.60 -25.77
C MET A 1 72.48 -19.51 -24.87
N ALA A 2 72.63 -19.99 -23.64
CA ALA A 2 71.66 -20.02 -22.54
C ALA A 2 71.60 -18.63 -21.86
N ALA A 3 70.42 -18.09 -21.53
CA ALA A 3 69.66 -18.20 -20.27
C ALA A 3 70.04 -17.18 -19.16
N ALA A 4 69.00 -16.47 -18.72
CA ALA A 4 68.65 -15.97 -17.37
C ALA A 4 69.48 -14.88 -16.66
N ALA A 5 68.78 -13.86 -16.14
CA ALA A 5 68.89 -13.39 -14.75
C ALA A 5 67.66 -12.56 -14.34
N VAL A 6 67.24 -12.74 -13.09
CA VAL A 6 66.04 -12.23 -12.39
C VAL A 6 66.46 -11.20 -11.32
N LEU A 7 65.47 -10.54 -10.69
CA LEU A 7 65.47 -9.63 -9.51
C LEU A 7 65.69 -8.15 -9.87
N GLY A 8 64.95 -7.16 -9.37
CA GLY A 8 64.01 -7.00 -8.25
C GLY A 8 64.05 -5.52 -7.82
N LEU A 9 63.18 -5.09 -6.88
CA LEU A 9 62.94 -3.71 -6.34
C LEU A 9 61.69 -3.06 -6.96
N GLY A 10 60.60 -2.70 -6.27
CA GLY A 10 60.34 -2.52 -4.84
C GLY A 10 60.11 -1.04 -4.52
N GLY A 11 58.86 -0.65 -4.21
CA GLY A 11 58.57 0.49 -3.32
C GLY A 11 57.74 1.66 -3.86
N GLY A 12 56.53 1.83 -3.32
CA GLY A 12 56.03 3.15 -2.92
C GLY A 12 54.93 3.81 -3.76
N LEU A 13 53.70 3.29 -3.73
CA LEU A 13 52.50 4.11 -3.96
C LEU A 13 51.88 4.43 -2.59
N THR A 14 52.10 5.63 -2.09
CA THR A 14 51.39 6.16 -0.92
C THR A 14 49.95 6.45 -1.33
N ALA A 15 49.03 5.55 -0.99
CA ALA A 15 47.61 5.85 -0.96
C ALA A 15 47.32 6.69 0.31
N ALA A 16 47.25 8.01 0.16
CA ALA A 16 46.64 8.85 1.18
C ALA A 16 45.13 8.82 0.95
N ALA A 17 44.44 8.23 1.91
CA ALA A 17 42.99 8.10 1.96
C ALA A 17 42.33 9.47 1.80
N ALA A 18 41.38 9.56 0.87
CA ALA A 18 40.40 10.62 0.89
C ALA A 18 39.54 10.43 2.14
N ASP A 19 39.63 11.36 3.08
CA ASP A 19 38.64 11.53 4.15
C ASP A 19 37.28 11.77 3.49
N ALA A 20 36.49 10.71 3.36
CA ALA A 20 35.07 10.83 3.08
C ALA A 20 34.43 11.42 4.35
N PRO A 21 33.62 12.48 4.26
CA PRO A 21 33.04 13.09 5.44
C PRO A 21 32.09 12.07 6.08
N ALA A 22 32.38 11.69 7.33
CA ALA A 22 31.53 10.88 8.19
C ALA A 22 30.13 11.51 8.48
N GLY A 23 29.80 12.63 7.84
CA GLY A 23 28.53 13.33 7.97
C GLY A 23 27.38 12.73 7.14
N THR A 24 27.64 11.85 6.17
CA THR A 24 26.55 11.23 5.37
C THR A 24 25.89 10.04 6.07
N ALA A 25 26.64 9.24 6.81
CA ALA A 25 26.09 8.08 7.54
C ALA A 25 25.24 8.49 8.76
N GLN A 26 25.62 9.57 9.46
CA GLN A 26 24.83 10.09 10.59
C GLN A 26 23.59 10.88 10.14
N ALA A 27 23.61 11.48 8.94
CA ALA A 27 22.43 12.07 8.31
C ALA A 27 21.45 11.01 7.75
N GLN A 28 21.91 9.80 7.44
CA GLN A 28 21.06 8.67 7.03
C GLN A 28 20.42 7.94 8.23
N ALA A 29 20.99 8.10 9.44
CA ALA A 29 20.44 7.56 10.68
C ALA A 29 19.40 8.49 11.34
N GLN A 30 19.32 9.75 10.92
CA GLN A 30 18.24 10.70 11.21
C GLN A 30 17.31 10.70 9.99
N ALA A 31 16.14 10.09 9.89
CA ALA A 31 15.14 9.70 10.87
C ALA A 31 14.28 8.62 10.20
N GLN A 32 14.53 7.34 10.49
CA GLN A 32 13.53 6.32 10.14
C GLN A 32 12.33 6.56 11.05
N SER A 33 11.17 6.86 10.49
CA SER A 33 9.93 6.99 11.27
C SER A 33 9.77 5.74 12.15
N PRO A 34 9.39 5.87 13.44
CA PRO A 34 9.12 4.71 14.29
C PRO A 34 8.10 3.75 13.66
N GLY A 35 8.15 2.48 14.03
CA GLY A 35 7.17 1.47 13.60
C GLY A 35 7.72 0.37 12.68
N ASP A 36 6.90 -0.63 12.41
CA ASP A 36 7.20 -1.75 11.53
C ASP A 36 6.73 -1.48 10.10
N VAL A 37 7.28 -2.20 9.12
CA VAL A 37 6.83 -2.08 7.72
C VAL A 37 5.51 -2.84 7.55
N TRP A 38 4.47 -2.12 7.17
CA TRP A 38 3.11 -2.62 6.95
C TRP A 38 2.63 -2.24 5.54
N LYS A 39 1.61 -2.95 5.06
CA LYS A 39 0.87 -2.54 3.87
C LYS A 39 -0.38 -1.79 4.31
N ARG A 40 -0.68 -0.71 3.59
CA ARG A 40 -1.95 -0.01 3.66
C ARG A 40 -2.70 -0.22 2.36
N THR A 41 -3.95 -0.63 2.45
CA THR A 41 -4.86 -0.68 1.32
C THR A 41 -6.09 0.16 1.64
N GLU A 42 -6.45 1.06 0.72
CA GLU A 42 -7.70 1.82 0.78
C GLU A 42 -8.65 1.29 -0.29
N LEU A 43 -9.86 0.93 0.13
CA LEU A 43 -10.93 0.46 -0.74
C LEU A 43 -12.09 1.45 -0.71
N PHE A 44 -12.48 1.93 -1.88
CA PHE A 44 -13.48 2.98 -2.05
C PHE A 44 -14.75 2.33 -2.61
N PHE A 45 -15.73 2.17 -1.74
CA PHE A 45 -17.00 1.53 -2.01
C PHE A 45 -18.03 2.61 -2.35
N GLY A 46 -18.28 2.78 -3.65
CA GLY A 46 -19.39 3.59 -4.15
C GLY A 46 -20.73 3.09 -3.61
N THR A 47 -21.65 4.00 -3.32
CA THR A 47 -22.99 3.67 -2.83
C THR A 47 -24.05 3.70 -3.92
N GLY A 48 -23.81 4.30 -5.08
CA GLY A 48 -24.82 4.47 -6.12
C GLY A 48 -25.20 3.15 -6.78
N LYS A 49 -26.48 2.77 -6.76
CA LYS A 49 -26.99 1.55 -7.40
C LYS A 49 -27.63 1.87 -8.76
N PRO A 50 -27.69 0.90 -9.70
CA PRO A 50 -28.29 1.11 -11.03
C PRO A 50 -29.77 1.55 -11.01
N ASP A 51 -30.50 1.23 -9.95
CA ASP A 51 -31.90 1.62 -9.76
C ASP A 51 -32.08 3.06 -9.25
N GLY A 52 -30.97 3.80 -9.06
CA GLY A 52 -30.96 5.17 -8.57
C GLY A 52 -31.04 5.30 -7.04
N THR A 53 -31.09 4.18 -6.31
CA THR A 53 -30.95 4.18 -4.85
C THR A 53 -29.48 4.12 -4.44
N GLU A 54 -29.21 4.32 -3.15
CA GLU A 54 -27.87 4.18 -2.60
C GLU A 54 -27.76 2.95 -1.68
N VAL A 55 -26.56 2.42 -1.51
CA VAL A 55 -26.21 1.50 -0.42
C VAL A 55 -26.34 2.28 0.88
N THR A 56 -27.25 1.83 1.73
CA THR A 56 -27.49 2.46 3.03
C THR A 56 -26.41 2.09 4.04
N ASP A 57 -26.22 2.91 5.06
CA ASP A 57 -25.29 2.61 6.16
C ASP A 57 -25.56 1.24 6.80
N ARG A 58 -26.83 0.85 6.91
CA ARG A 58 -27.24 -0.45 7.45
C ARG A 58 -26.83 -1.60 6.54
N GLU A 59 -27.03 -1.46 5.23
CA GLU A 59 -26.61 -2.46 4.26
C GLU A 59 -25.08 -2.60 4.25
N PHE A 60 -24.35 -1.48 4.30
CA PHE A 60 -22.90 -1.48 4.33
C PHE A 60 -22.35 -2.06 5.64
N ALA A 61 -22.98 -1.76 6.78
CA ALA A 61 -22.63 -2.38 8.06
C ALA A 61 -22.81 -3.90 8.01
N ALA A 62 -23.94 -4.38 7.48
CA ALA A 62 -24.18 -5.81 7.32
C ALA A 62 -23.19 -6.49 6.35
N PHE A 63 -22.78 -5.79 5.29
CA PHE A 63 -21.70 -6.26 4.41
C PHE A 63 -20.36 -6.33 5.14
N SER A 64 -20.03 -5.29 5.90
CA SER A 64 -18.81 -5.23 6.71
C SER A 64 -18.72 -6.40 7.69
N ASP A 65 -19.80 -6.66 8.44
CA ASP A 65 -19.85 -7.73 9.43
C ASP A 65 -19.71 -9.12 8.80
N ARG A 66 -20.25 -9.32 7.59
CA ARG A 66 -20.27 -10.61 6.92
C ARG A 66 -19.00 -10.91 6.12
N GLU A 67 -18.44 -9.90 5.47
CA GLU A 67 -17.36 -10.07 4.51
C GLU A 67 -16.04 -9.48 5.01
N ILE A 68 -16.03 -8.20 5.41
CA ILE A 68 -14.78 -7.50 5.76
C ILE A 68 -14.22 -7.98 7.09
N THR A 69 -15.04 -8.05 8.15
CA THR A 69 -14.60 -8.43 9.49
C THR A 69 -14.00 -9.84 9.55
N PRO A 70 -14.57 -10.88 8.90
CA PRO A 70 -13.93 -12.19 8.87
C PRO A 70 -12.64 -12.25 8.04
N ALA A 71 -12.53 -11.42 6.99
CA ALA A 71 -11.32 -11.34 6.18
C ALA A 71 -10.17 -10.62 6.90
N PHE A 72 -10.48 -9.56 7.65
CA PHE A 72 -9.54 -8.72 8.38
C PHE A 72 -9.95 -8.63 9.87
N PRO A 73 -9.76 -9.71 10.65
CA PRO A 73 -10.23 -9.79 12.04
C PRO A 73 -9.48 -8.86 13.00
N ASP A 74 -8.27 -8.44 12.64
CA ASP A 74 -7.49 -7.46 13.40
C ASP A 74 -8.08 -6.04 13.30
N GLY A 75 -9.05 -5.83 12.40
CA GLY A 75 -9.83 -4.61 12.27
C GLY A 75 -9.49 -3.78 11.04
N PHE A 76 -10.29 -2.73 10.86
CA PHE A 76 -10.18 -1.76 9.78
C PHE A 76 -10.82 -0.44 10.21
N THR A 77 -10.49 0.64 9.52
CA THR A 77 -11.13 1.95 9.73
C THR A 77 -12.08 2.25 8.58
N ARG A 78 -13.33 2.61 8.89
CA ARG A 78 -14.27 3.18 7.92
C ARG A 78 -14.21 4.70 7.97
N LEU A 79 -14.10 5.32 6.81
CA LEU A 79 -14.29 6.75 6.59
C LEU A 79 -15.46 6.94 5.62
N ASP A 80 -16.16 8.07 5.71
CA ASP A 80 -17.17 8.46 4.73
C ASP A 80 -16.65 9.63 3.90
N GLY A 81 -16.93 9.58 2.60
CA GLY A 81 -16.50 10.60 1.66
C GLY A 81 -17.56 10.88 0.60
N SER A 82 -17.37 11.99 -0.11
CA SER A 82 -18.14 12.34 -1.30
C SER A 82 -17.18 12.54 -2.46
N GLY A 83 -17.29 11.67 -3.46
CA GLY A 83 -16.48 11.71 -4.65
C GLY A 83 -17.18 12.43 -5.81
N GLN A 84 -16.38 12.87 -6.78
CA GLN A 84 -16.87 13.21 -8.11
C GLN A 84 -15.95 12.59 -9.14
N TRP A 85 -16.50 11.89 -10.11
CA TRP A 85 -15.74 11.33 -11.22
C TRP A 85 -16.48 11.44 -12.53
N ARG A 86 -15.75 11.22 -13.61
CA ARG A 86 -16.32 11.17 -14.95
C ARG A 86 -16.77 9.74 -15.24
N GLY A 87 -18.07 9.51 -15.33
CA GLY A 87 -18.62 8.21 -15.70
C GLY A 87 -18.33 7.84 -17.16
N GLY A 88 -18.61 6.59 -17.54
CA GLY A 88 -18.35 6.10 -18.91
C GLY A 88 -19.07 6.88 -20.02
N SER A 89 -20.19 7.55 -19.69
CA SER A 89 -20.91 8.46 -20.59
C SER A 89 -20.26 9.84 -20.76
N GLY A 90 -19.20 10.15 -19.99
CA GLY A 90 -18.55 11.46 -19.96
C GLY A 90 -19.18 12.47 -18.99
N ALA A 91 -20.32 12.13 -18.36
CA ALA A 91 -20.97 12.94 -17.34
C ALA A 91 -20.21 12.92 -16.00
N ILE A 92 -20.27 14.02 -15.24
CA ILE A 92 -19.77 14.04 -13.87
C ILE A 92 -20.82 13.39 -12.97
N VAL A 93 -20.42 12.29 -12.34
CA VAL A 93 -21.20 11.59 -11.31
C VAL A 93 -20.70 12.06 -9.96
N ARG A 94 -21.63 12.35 -9.05
CA ARG A 94 -21.35 12.62 -7.64
C ARG A 94 -21.88 11.46 -6.85
N GLU A 95 -21.10 10.96 -5.92
CA GLU A 95 -21.47 9.74 -5.23
C GLU A 95 -20.88 9.71 -3.82
N HIS A 96 -21.72 9.29 -2.87
CA HIS A 96 -21.28 8.97 -1.53
C HIS A 96 -20.42 7.71 -1.57
N THR A 97 -19.38 7.67 -0.75
CA THR A 97 -18.40 6.59 -0.79
C THR A 97 -18.03 6.22 0.63
N HIS A 98 -18.07 4.93 0.94
CA HIS A 98 -17.45 4.40 2.14
C HIS A 98 -16.01 3.99 1.80
N VAL A 99 -15.05 4.50 2.56
CA VAL A 99 -13.63 4.15 2.39
C VAL A 99 -13.22 3.24 3.54
N ILE A 100 -12.72 2.06 3.19
CA ILE A 100 -12.13 1.13 4.17
C ILE A 100 -10.62 1.25 4.07
N VAL A 101 -10.01 1.61 5.19
CA VAL A 101 -8.56 1.63 5.36
C VAL A 101 -8.13 0.37 6.09
N LEU A 102 -7.38 -0.48 5.40
CA LEU A 102 -6.77 -1.69 5.93
C LEU A 102 -5.30 -1.43 6.21
N LEU A 103 -4.83 -1.81 7.40
CA LEU A 103 -3.43 -1.91 7.75
C LEU A 103 -3.16 -3.37 8.09
N TYR A 104 -2.22 -4.01 7.39
CA TYR A 104 -1.89 -5.41 7.63
C TYR A 104 -0.37 -5.67 7.48
N PRO A 105 0.17 -6.71 8.15
CA PRO A 105 1.60 -7.02 8.10
C PRO A 105 2.07 -7.20 6.65
N PHE A 106 3.26 -6.67 6.34
CA PHE A 106 3.82 -6.74 4.97
C PHE A 106 3.93 -8.18 4.44
N GLY A 107 4.15 -9.14 5.34
CA GLY A 107 4.26 -10.57 5.04
C GLY A 107 2.94 -11.33 4.95
N ASN A 108 1.78 -10.69 5.11
CA ASN A 108 0.48 -11.37 4.98
C ASN A 108 0.28 -11.82 3.52
N ARG A 109 0.22 -13.14 3.31
CA ARG A 109 0.11 -13.78 1.99
C ARG A 109 -1.34 -13.92 1.51
N ASP A 110 -2.30 -13.87 2.43
CA ASP A 110 -3.73 -14.05 2.14
C ASP A 110 -4.42 -12.73 1.79
N ALA A 111 -3.89 -11.60 2.28
CA ALA A 111 -4.51 -10.28 2.15
C ALA A 111 -4.90 -9.92 0.71
N GLU A 112 -4.04 -10.19 -0.28
CA GLU A 112 -4.34 -9.88 -1.68
C GLU A 112 -5.58 -10.62 -2.19
N ARG A 113 -5.65 -11.93 -1.94
CA ARG A 113 -6.79 -12.76 -2.32
C ARG A 113 -8.05 -12.28 -1.61
N GLN A 114 -7.97 -12.03 -0.31
CA GLN A 114 -9.09 -11.54 0.49
C GLN A 114 -9.61 -10.19 0.01
N ILE A 115 -8.72 -9.24 -0.31
CA ILE A 115 -9.09 -7.92 -0.86
C ILE A 115 -9.85 -8.08 -2.19
N GLU A 116 -9.36 -8.93 -3.09
CA GLU A 116 -10.02 -9.12 -4.38
C GLU A 116 -11.37 -9.85 -4.25
N GLU A 117 -11.49 -10.79 -3.31
CA GLU A 117 -12.78 -11.41 -2.93
C GLU A 117 -13.77 -10.35 -2.43
N LEU A 118 -13.37 -9.50 -1.48
CA LEU A 118 -14.22 -8.41 -0.97
C LEU A 118 -14.71 -7.49 -2.08
N ARG A 119 -13.82 -7.10 -3.00
CA ARG A 119 -14.17 -6.26 -4.15
C ARG A 119 -15.16 -6.98 -5.07
N ALA A 120 -14.96 -8.27 -5.33
CA ALA A 120 -15.86 -9.06 -6.16
C ALA A 120 -17.24 -9.21 -5.51
N ASP A 121 -17.30 -9.50 -4.22
CA ASP A 121 -18.54 -9.70 -3.48
C ASP A 121 -19.36 -8.41 -3.37
N TYR A 122 -18.71 -7.28 -3.11
CA TYR A 122 -19.39 -5.98 -3.12
C TYR A 122 -19.99 -5.64 -4.48
N LYS A 123 -19.20 -5.81 -5.56
CA LYS A 123 -19.68 -5.58 -6.94
C LYS A 123 -20.88 -6.48 -7.26
N LYS A 124 -20.81 -7.75 -6.88
CA LYS A 124 -21.89 -8.71 -7.11
C LYS A 124 -23.15 -8.36 -6.32
N GLN A 125 -23.00 -8.02 -5.03
CA GLN A 125 -24.13 -7.76 -4.15
C GLN A 125 -24.86 -6.46 -4.48
N PHE A 126 -24.11 -5.39 -4.75
CA PHE A 126 -24.66 -4.04 -4.95
C PHE A 126 -24.61 -3.56 -6.39
N GLN A 127 -24.28 -4.45 -7.33
CA GLN A 127 -24.23 -4.19 -8.77
C GLN A 127 -23.31 -3.03 -9.15
N GLN A 128 -22.17 -2.93 -8.46
CA GLN A 128 -21.17 -1.90 -8.73
C GLN A 128 -20.31 -2.28 -9.93
N GLU A 129 -19.95 -1.28 -10.74
CA GLU A 129 -18.98 -1.48 -11.84
C GLU A 129 -17.58 -1.76 -11.29
N SER A 130 -17.19 -1.07 -10.21
CA SER A 130 -15.87 -1.19 -9.61
C SER A 130 -15.86 -0.85 -8.13
N VAL A 131 -14.78 -1.26 -7.46
CA VAL A 131 -14.37 -0.76 -6.15
C VAL A 131 -12.95 -0.26 -6.35
N LEU A 132 -12.71 1.05 -6.19
CA LEU A 132 -11.35 1.58 -6.38
C LEU A 132 -10.47 1.06 -5.25
N ARG A 133 -9.22 0.73 -5.60
CA ARG A 133 -8.20 0.27 -4.67
C ARG A 133 -6.96 1.14 -4.82
N SER A 134 -6.39 1.54 -3.70
CA SER A 134 -5.09 2.21 -3.61
C SER A 134 -4.23 1.46 -2.60
N ASP A 135 -2.97 1.20 -2.94
CA ASP A 135 -2.02 0.48 -2.09
C ASP A 135 -0.78 1.32 -1.81
N SER A 136 -0.32 1.31 -0.57
CA SER A 136 0.95 1.89 -0.14
C SER A 136 1.67 0.98 0.87
N VAL A 137 2.95 1.26 1.07
CA VAL A 137 3.75 0.64 2.13
C VAL A 137 4.10 1.74 3.12
N GLU A 138 3.76 1.52 4.39
CA GLU A 138 3.89 2.51 5.45
C GLU A 138 4.65 1.94 6.66
N ARG A 139 5.23 2.82 7.46
CA ARG A 139 5.79 2.47 8.77
C ARG A 139 4.73 2.76 9.83
N VAL A 140 4.29 1.73 10.55
CA VAL A 140 3.14 1.79 11.46
C VAL A 140 3.57 1.39 12.87
N SER A 141 3.14 2.15 13.88
CA SER A 141 3.31 1.87 15.30
C SER A 141 1.94 1.90 15.96
N PHE A 142 1.66 0.95 16.83
CA PHE A 142 0.42 0.85 17.61
C PHE A 142 0.68 1.16 19.09
#